data_AF-W6Y765-F1
#
_entry.id   AF-W6Y765-F1
#
_cell.length_a   1.000
_cell.length_b   1.000
_cell.length_c   1.000
_cell.angle_alpha   90.00
_cell.angle_beta   90.00
_cell.angle_gamma   90.00
#
_symmetry.space_group_name_H-M   'P 1'
#
loop_
_entity.id
_entity.type
_entity.pdbx_description
1 polymer ?
#
loop_
_entity_poly.entity_id
_entity_poly.type
_entity_poly.pdbx_seq_one_letter_code
_entity_poly.pdbx_strand_id
1 'polypeptide(L)'
;MSETKIQPVDPQKLGKITFKKTEDLIDDWHIEYDESASADDHFGNLKAAARDLVETDVPVAFPTETVYGLGADATRSAAVKEIFARKGRPADNPLIVHVHSLPQLRALLSGKLEATGDGKINGKDPIPEIYRPLIERFWPGPLTLILPTPRTSILAPEVTAGLSTFGARMPRSIIALSLLRLCGRPLAAPSANASTRPSPTAAEHVYDDLNGKITRIIDGGPCEVGVESTVVDGLSSPPAILRPGGVTVEQLRQCRGWENVVVGYKDKQAEDSSKPRAPGMKYRHYSPKASVLLFEAGAEQPTPEELKSKSRIGIVRTKNWKLALGLDARKVQLANPNGWGCSEPEAEAEAPVNTDVSSPRQSNLLRSVIQHQIPESDHYIVSPEGIHVWDINLGANTEDIARGLFSALRDLDKKGVEIIYVEGIDDKSGDDIAAAVMNRLRKAAEIRI
;
A
#
# COMPACT_ATOMS: atom_id res chain seq x y z
N MET A 1 -6.08 0.37 -28.33
CA MET A 1 -6.00 0.70 -26.89
C MET A 1 -4.94 1.79 -26.76
N SER A 2 -5.23 2.88 -26.05
CA SER A 2 -4.29 3.97 -25.82
C SER A 2 -3.11 3.51 -24.98
N GLU A 3 -1.93 4.06 -25.27
CA GLU A 3 -0.68 3.85 -24.54
C GLU A 3 -0.82 4.22 -23.05
N THR A 4 -0.23 3.42 -22.15
CA THR A 4 -0.16 3.72 -20.72
C THR A 4 0.89 4.79 -20.46
N LYS A 5 0.52 5.88 -19.78
CA LYS A 5 1.44 6.97 -19.47
C LYS A 5 1.67 7.09 -17.96
N ILE A 6 2.95 7.12 -17.58
CA ILE A 6 3.40 7.54 -16.25
C ILE A 6 3.47 9.07 -16.25
N GLN A 7 2.87 9.70 -15.24
CA GLN A 7 2.78 11.15 -15.13
C GLN A 7 3.26 11.63 -13.76
N PRO A 8 4.33 12.42 -13.70
CA PRO A 8 4.89 12.86 -12.44
C PRO A 8 3.97 13.89 -11.76
N VAL A 9 3.77 13.71 -10.46
CA VAL A 9 3.06 14.64 -9.58
C VAL A 9 3.89 14.82 -8.32
N ASP A 10 4.51 15.99 -8.19
CA ASP A 10 5.24 16.38 -6.99
C ASP A 10 4.28 17.04 -5.99
N PRO A 11 4.10 16.49 -4.78
CA PRO A 11 3.20 17.07 -3.78
C PRO A 11 3.59 18.49 -3.35
N GLN A 12 4.86 18.87 -3.44
CA GLN A 12 5.33 20.21 -3.09
C GLN A 12 4.91 21.27 -4.12
N LYS A 13 4.62 20.84 -5.36
CA LYS A 13 4.24 21.71 -6.48
C LYS A 13 2.73 21.72 -6.75
N LEU A 14 1.93 21.07 -5.89
CA LEU A 14 0.46 21.08 -6.03
C LEU A 14 -0.18 22.39 -5.57
N GLY A 15 0.49 23.12 -4.67
CA GLY A 15 -0.01 24.39 -4.12
C GLY A 15 0.02 24.42 -2.59
N LYS A 16 -0.74 25.34 -1.99
CA LYS A 16 -0.73 25.59 -0.54
C LYS A 16 -1.88 24.86 0.16
N ILE A 17 -1.55 24.04 1.15
CA ILE A 17 -2.52 23.26 1.93
C ILE A 17 -2.90 24.03 3.21
N THR A 18 -4.19 24.21 3.45
CA THR A 18 -4.76 24.82 4.67
C THR A 18 -5.77 23.88 5.32
N PHE A 19 -5.92 23.94 6.65
CA PHE A 19 -6.81 23.03 7.40
C PHE A 19 -7.90 23.82 8.12
N LYS A 20 -9.15 23.36 8.03
CA LYS A 20 -10.25 23.89 8.85
C LYS A 20 -10.51 22.94 10.00
N LYS A 21 -10.07 23.32 11.20
CA LYS A 21 -10.31 22.54 12.42
C LYS A 21 -11.70 22.86 12.96
N THR A 22 -12.57 21.86 13.08
CA THR A 22 -13.82 21.92 13.85
C THR A 22 -13.61 21.26 15.22
N GLU A 23 -14.54 21.49 16.15
CA GLU A 23 -14.38 21.17 17.58
C GLU A 23 -14.11 19.68 17.90
N ASP A 24 -14.49 18.76 17.01
CA ASP A 24 -14.37 17.31 17.26
C ASP A 24 -13.31 16.59 16.39
N LEU A 25 -13.17 16.94 15.11
CA LEU A 25 -12.28 16.28 14.14
C LEU A 25 -11.83 17.30 13.07
N ILE A 26 -10.76 17.01 12.30
CA ILE A 26 -10.53 17.75 11.05
C ILE A 26 -11.59 17.22 10.07
N ASP A 27 -12.72 17.91 9.99
CA ASP A 27 -13.78 17.54 9.06
C ASP A 27 -13.39 17.84 7.61
N ASP A 28 -12.66 18.93 7.37
CA ASP A 28 -12.32 19.38 6.02
C ASP A 28 -10.95 20.09 5.97
N TRP A 29 -10.32 20.01 4.80
CA TRP A 29 -9.02 20.59 4.51
C TRP A 29 -9.03 21.12 3.07
N HIS A 30 -8.33 22.22 2.82
CA HIS A 30 -8.39 22.93 1.55
C HIS A 30 -7.00 22.98 0.92
N ILE A 31 -6.92 22.85 -0.40
CA ILE A 31 -5.70 23.13 -1.15
C ILE A 31 -6.01 24.30 -2.08
N GLU A 32 -5.23 25.36 -1.94
CA GLU A 32 -5.12 26.39 -2.97
C GLU A 32 -4.13 25.86 -4.01
N TYR A 33 -4.66 25.38 -5.14
CA TYR A 33 -3.85 24.79 -6.19
C TYR A 33 -3.10 25.86 -6.98
N ASP A 34 -1.87 25.57 -7.36
CA ASP A 34 -1.14 26.41 -8.33
C ASP A 34 -1.63 26.08 -9.74
N GLU A 35 -2.37 27.01 -10.34
CA GLU A 35 -2.90 26.87 -11.71
C GLU A 35 -1.92 27.38 -12.78
N SER A 36 -0.69 27.78 -12.41
CA SER A 36 0.29 28.25 -13.39
C SER A 36 0.77 27.10 -14.29
N ALA A 37 0.45 27.21 -15.58
CA ALA A 37 0.87 26.23 -16.58
C ALA A 37 2.38 26.34 -16.84
N SER A 38 3.16 25.43 -16.25
CA SER A 38 4.59 25.24 -16.56
C SER A 38 4.80 23.97 -17.38
N ALA A 39 6.02 23.75 -17.88
CA ALA A 39 6.38 22.56 -18.66
C ALA A 39 6.19 21.24 -17.89
N ASP A 40 6.15 21.30 -16.55
CA ASP A 40 5.84 20.20 -15.64
C ASP A 40 4.50 20.45 -14.93
N ASP A 41 3.39 20.37 -15.67
CA ASP A 41 2.03 20.63 -15.15
C ASP A 41 1.55 19.51 -14.20
N HIS A 42 2.11 19.47 -13.00
CA HIS A 42 1.79 18.48 -11.95
C HIS A 42 0.31 18.54 -11.54
N PHE A 43 -0.24 19.75 -11.39
CA PHE A 43 -1.66 19.92 -11.08
C PHE A 43 -2.54 19.50 -12.26
N GLY A 44 -2.18 19.84 -13.49
CA GLY A 44 -2.88 19.40 -14.70
C GLY A 44 -2.86 17.89 -14.89
N ASN A 45 -1.76 17.20 -14.56
CA ASN A 45 -1.70 15.74 -14.53
C ASN A 45 -2.75 15.16 -13.56
N LEU A 46 -2.84 15.74 -12.35
CA LEU A 46 -3.80 15.30 -11.33
C LEU A 46 -5.25 15.61 -11.73
N LYS A 47 -5.49 16.79 -12.32
CA LYS A 47 -6.80 17.21 -12.84
C LYS A 47 -7.26 16.32 -14.00
N ALA A 48 -6.34 15.94 -14.90
CA ALA A 48 -6.62 14.99 -15.97
C ALA A 48 -6.96 13.60 -15.43
N ALA A 49 -6.24 13.11 -14.41
CA ALA A 49 -6.58 11.88 -13.72
C ALA A 49 -7.96 11.91 -13.05
N ALA A 50 -8.29 13.02 -12.37
CA ALA A 50 -9.60 13.19 -11.76
C ALA A 50 -10.73 13.17 -12.81
N ARG A 51 -10.52 13.85 -13.93
CA ARG A 51 -11.46 13.83 -15.05
C ARG A 51 -11.64 12.40 -15.61
N ASP A 52 -10.56 11.67 -15.84
CA ASP A 52 -10.64 10.29 -16.36
C ASP A 52 -11.45 9.38 -15.42
N LEU A 53 -11.25 9.51 -14.10
CA LEU A 53 -11.97 8.75 -13.07
C LEU A 53 -13.47 9.07 -13.01
N VAL A 54 -13.88 10.30 -13.35
CA VAL A 54 -15.28 10.75 -13.29
C VAL A 54 -16.00 10.53 -14.62
N GLU A 55 -15.35 10.81 -15.74
CA GLU A 55 -15.97 10.80 -17.07
C GLU A 55 -15.89 9.43 -17.75
N THR A 56 -14.89 8.61 -17.43
CA THR A 56 -14.68 7.31 -18.06
C THR A 56 -14.86 6.15 -17.08
N ASP A 57 -14.91 4.93 -17.59
CA ASP A 57 -14.86 3.71 -16.76
C ASP A 57 -13.42 3.19 -16.57
N VAL A 58 -12.41 3.86 -17.14
CA VAL A 58 -11.03 3.38 -17.10
C VAL A 58 -10.38 3.73 -15.76
N PRO A 59 -9.87 2.74 -15.01
CA PRO A 59 -9.23 3.01 -13.73
C PRO A 59 -7.92 3.78 -13.88
N VAL A 60 -7.60 4.61 -12.89
CA VAL A 60 -6.33 5.34 -12.79
C VAL A 60 -5.51 4.80 -11.62
N ALA A 61 -4.22 4.56 -11.84
CA ALA A 61 -3.32 4.19 -10.76
C ALA A 61 -2.74 5.42 -10.06
N PHE A 62 -2.67 5.41 -8.72
CA PHE A 62 -2.17 6.54 -7.93
C PHE A 62 -1.45 6.07 -6.65
N PRO A 63 -0.48 6.86 -6.14
CA PRO A 63 0.30 6.50 -4.97
C PRO A 63 -0.48 6.74 -3.66
N THR A 64 -0.28 5.86 -2.68
CA THR A 64 -0.63 6.09 -1.28
C THR A 64 0.62 5.96 -0.41
N GLU A 65 0.51 6.23 0.89
CA GLU A 65 1.61 5.95 1.83
C GLU A 65 1.89 4.45 1.99
N THR A 66 0.94 3.58 1.61
CA THR A 66 1.05 2.12 1.72
C THR A 66 1.59 1.44 0.47
N VAL A 67 0.76 1.42 -0.58
CA VAL A 67 1.02 0.82 -1.89
C VAL A 67 0.27 1.63 -2.94
N TYR A 68 0.64 1.54 -4.21
CA TYR A 68 -0.13 2.14 -5.30
C TYR A 68 -1.51 1.49 -5.41
N GLY A 69 -2.54 2.31 -5.54
CA GLY A 69 -3.94 1.90 -5.70
C GLY A 69 -4.41 2.03 -7.14
N LEU A 70 -5.29 1.12 -7.59
CA LEU A 70 -5.97 1.20 -8.89
C LEU A 70 -7.40 1.70 -8.68
N GLY A 71 -7.61 3.00 -8.82
CA GLY A 71 -8.86 3.67 -8.50
C GLY A 71 -9.87 3.67 -9.63
N ALA A 72 -11.14 3.55 -9.26
CA ALA A 72 -12.29 3.92 -10.10
C ALA A 72 -13.40 4.49 -9.21
N ASP A 73 -14.35 5.24 -9.78
CA ASP A 73 -15.51 5.77 -9.04
C ASP A 73 -16.29 4.62 -8.38
N ALA A 74 -16.31 4.61 -7.03
CA ALA A 74 -16.95 3.56 -6.25
C ALA A 74 -18.48 3.52 -6.42
N THR A 75 -19.07 4.54 -7.02
CA THR A 75 -20.52 4.66 -7.27
C THR A 75 -20.93 4.20 -8.66
N ARG A 76 -19.97 3.90 -9.55
CA ARG A 76 -20.21 3.48 -10.93
C ARG A 76 -19.87 2.00 -11.13
N SER A 77 -20.87 1.15 -11.29
CA SER A 77 -20.66 -0.29 -11.51
C SER A 77 -19.79 -0.62 -12.73
N ALA A 78 -19.90 0.14 -13.83
CA ALA A 78 -19.06 -0.09 -15.01
C ALA A 78 -17.57 0.17 -14.70
N ALA A 79 -17.26 1.29 -14.04
CA ALA A 79 -15.91 1.64 -13.63
C ALA A 79 -15.32 0.64 -12.61
N VAL A 80 -16.12 0.19 -11.63
CA VAL A 80 -15.68 -0.82 -10.66
C VAL A 80 -15.42 -2.18 -11.33
N LYS A 81 -16.23 -2.58 -12.32
CA LYS A 81 -15.99 -3.82 -13.09
C LYS A 81 -14.67 -3.78 -13.85
N GLU A 82 -14.26 -2.62 -14.37
CA GLU A 82 -12.98 -2.47 -15.05
C GLU A 82 -11.79 -2.74 -14.10
N ILE A 83 -11.88 -2.38 -12.81
CA ILE A 83 -10.84 -2.77 -11.82
C ILE A 83 -10.64 -4.29 -11.80
N PHE A 84 -11.73 -5.05 -11.73
CA PHE A 84 -11.66 -6.52 -11.71
C PHE A 84 -11.14 -7.06 -13.04
N ALA A 85 -11.63 -6.54 -14.16
CA ALA A 85 -11.24 -6.97 -15.50
C ALA A 85 -9.75 -6.74 -15.78
N ARG A 86 -9.23 -5.52 -15.52
CA ARG A 86 -7.82 -5.18 -15.78
C ARG A 86 -6.86 -5.94 -14.89
N LYS A 87 -7.25 -6.21 -13.64
CA LYS A 87 -6.43 -6.98 -12.69
C LYS A 87 -6.51 -8.49 -12.90
N GLY A 88 -7.56 -9.00 -13.56
CA GLY A 88 -7.90 -10.42 -13.52
C GLY A 88 -8.26 -10.88 -12.10
N ARG A 89 -8.99 -10.03 -11.35
CA ARG A 89 -9.35 -10.27 -9.95
C ARG A 89 -10.75 -10.91 -9.86
N PRO A 90 -10.96 -11.92 -8.98
CA PRO A 90 -12.30 -12.44 -8.71
C PRO A 90 -13.26 -11.39 -8.14
N ALA A 91 -14.50 -11.37 -8.63
CA ALA A 91 -15.53 -10.40 -8.24
C ALA A 91 -16.11 -10.64 -6.82
N ASP A 92 -15.81 -11.78 -6.19
CA ASP A 92 -16.22 -12.10 -4.82
C ASP A 92 -15.30 -11.47 -3.75
N ASN A 93 -14.24 -10.76 -4.16
CA ASN A 93 -13.28 -10.15 -3.27
C ASN A 93 -13.52 -8.63 -3.13
N PRO A 94 -14.06 -8.14 -2.00
CA PRO A 94 -14.50 -6.76 -1.84
C PRO A 94 -13.36 -5.75 -2.02
N LEU A 95 -13.71 -4.50 -2.31
CA LEU A 95 -12.77 -3.39 -2.50
C LEU A 95 -12.81 -2.41 -1.32
N ILE A 96 -11.69 -1.72 -1.08
CA ILE A 96 -11.63 -0.64 -0.09
C ILE A 96 -11.99 0.66 -0.77
N VAL A 97 -12.97 1.35 -0.19
CA VAL A 97 -13.39 2.69 -0.59
C VAL A 97 -12.49 3.72 0.07
N HIS A 98 -11.91 4.59 -0.75
CA HIS A 98 -11.09 5.70 -0.29
C HIS A 98 -11.93 6.98 -0.28
N VAL A 99 -11.78 7.76 0.79
CA VAL A 99 -12.47 9.03 1.00
C VAL A 99 -11.47 10.13 1.32
N HIS A 100 -11.78 11.38 0.96
CA HIS A 100 -10.91 12.53 1.26
C HIS A 100 -11.32 13.32 2.52
N SER A 101 -12.50 13.07 3.07
CA SER A 101 -13.02 13.82 4.21
C SER A 101 -14.03 13.01 5.03
N LEU A 102 -14.23 13.40 6.29
CA LEU A 102 -15.25 12.78 7.15
C LEU A 102 -16.68 13.12 6.72
N PRO A 103 -17.01 14.36 6.29
CA PRO A 103 -18.29 14.65 5.65
C PRO A 103 -18.59 13.71 4.49
N GLN A 104 -17.63 13.43 3.60
CA GLN A 104 -17.83 12.46 2.52
C GLN A 104 -18.14 11.05 3.07
N LEU A 105 -17.41 10.58 4.09
CA LEU A 105 -17.71 9.28 4.70
C LEU A 105 -19.11 9.24 5.34
N ARG A 106 -19.49 10.29 6.07
CA ARG A 106 -20.82 10.42 6.69
C ARG A 106 -21.93 10.43 5.64
N ALA A 107 -21.71 11.12 4.51
CA ALA A 107 -22.63 11.10 3.38
C ALA A 107 -22.81 9.67 2.84
N LEU A 108 -21.72 8.93 2.64
CA LEU A 108 -21.78 7.53 2.20
C LEU A 108 -22.56 6.64 3.16
N LEU A 109 -22.31 6.75 4.47
CA LEU A 109 -23.06 6.01 5.49
C LEU A 109 -24.54 6.41 5.58
N SER A 110 -24.89 7.58 5.05
CA SER A 110 -26.26 8.07 4.91
C SER A 110 -26.90 7.70 3.57
N GLY A 111 -26.18 7.01 2.68
CA GLY A 111 -26.66 6.69 1.33
C GLY A 111 -26.69 7.89 0.38
N LYS A 112 -25.84 8.89 0.60
CA LYS A 112 -25.76 10.13 -0.17
C LYS A 112 -24.37 10.30 -0.77
N LEU A 113 -24.30 11.05 -1.87
CA LEU A 113 -23.03 11.36 -2.53
C LEU A 113 -22.32 12.54 -1.86
N GLU A 114 -23.09 13.58 -1.55
CA GLU A 114 -22.59 14.81 -0.94
C GLU A 114 -23.12 14.98 0.47
N ALA A 115 -22.29 15.59 1.32
CA ALA A 115 -22.69 15.96 2.66
C ALA A 115 -23.45 17.29 2.64
N THR A 116 -24.56 17.37 3.36
CA THR A 116 -25.21 18.64 3.70
C THR A 116 -24.83 19.00 5.14
N GLY A 117 -24.12 20.11 5.34
CA GLY A 117 -23.67 20.53 6.68
C GLY A 117 -22.56 19.64 7.25
N ASP A 118 -22.64 19.28 8.53
CA ASP A 118 -21.62 18.46 9.22
C ASP A 118 -21.71 16.95 8.93
N GLY A 119 -22.75 16.53 8.20
CA GLY A 119 -23.01 15.15 7.80
C GLY A 119 -23.70 14.28 8.87
N LYS A 120 -24.06 14.84 10.04
CA LYS A 120 -24.76 14.08 11.10
C LYS A 120 -26.24 13.88 10.72
N ILE A 121 -26.79 12.71 11.06
CA ILE A 121 -28.22 12.40 10.85
C ILE A 121 -28.96 12.60 12.17
N ASN A 122 -29.88 13.56 12.23
CA ASN A 122 -30.64 13.89 13.45
C ASN A 122 -29.73 14.13 14.67
N GLY A 123 -28.60 14.81 14.47
CA GLY A 123 -27.62 15.11 15.52
C GLY A 123 -26.72 13.93 15.92
N LYS A 124 -26.87 12.75 15.31
CA LYS A 124 -26.02 11.57 15.56
C LYS A 124 -25.03 11.37 14.42
N ASP A 125 -23.78 11.08 14.78
CA ASP A 125 -22.78 10.68 13.80
C ASP A 125 -23.11 9.27 13.28
N PRO A 126 -23.24 9.06 11.94
CA PRO A 126 -23.49 7.73 11.40
C PRO A 126 -22.27 6.81 11.50
N ILE A 127 -21.08 7.35 11.77
CA ILE A 127 -19.88 6.53 12.03
C ILE A 127 -20.04 5.85 13.41
N PRO A 128 -19.88 4.52 13.51
CA PRO A 128 -19.95 3.82 14.79
C PRO A 128 -18.94 4.35 15.81
N GLU A 129 -19.39 4.64 17.03
CA GLU A 129 -18.59 5.31 18.09
C GLU A 129 -17.29 4.56 18.45
N ILE A 130 -17.27 3.23 18.30
CA ILE A 130 -16.08 2.39 18.47
C ILE A 130 -14.90 2.83 17.59
N TYR A 131 -15.17 3.46 16.45
CA TYR A 131 -14.14 3.91 15.52
C TYR A 131 -13.63 5.32 15.78
N ARG A 132 -14.32 6.13 16.60
CA ARG A 132 -13.90 7.50 16.92
C ARG A 132 -12.44 7.59 17.38
N PRO A 133 -11.96 6.83 18.40
CA PRO A 133 -10.57 6.94 18.84
C PRO A 133 -9.55 6.47 17.78
N LEU A 134 -9.95 5.56 16.89
CA LEU A 134 -9.08 5.12 15.80
C LEU A 134 -8.96 6.17 14.70
N ILE A 135 -10.08 6.78 14.30
CA ILE A 135 -10.10 7.90 13.33
C ILE A 135 -9.27 9.05 13.90
N GLU A 136 -9.43 9.34 15.19
CA GLU A 136 -8.72 10.45 15.83
C GLU A 136 -7.20 10.28 15.84
N ARG A 137 -6.73 9.04 15.91
CA ARG A 137 -5.32 8.72 16.05
C ARG A 137 -4.64 8.39 14.72
N PHE A 138 -5.32 7.65 13.86
CA PHE A 138 -4.72 7.01 12.69
C PHE A 138 -5.23 7.54 11.34
N TRP A 139 -6.25 8.41 11.30
CA TRP A 139 -6.72 9.03 10.05
C TRP A 139 -6.32 10.50 9.93
N PRO A 140 -5.86 10.96 8.74
CA PRO A 140 -5.51 10.16 7.56
C PRO A 140 -4.32 9.20 7.78
N GLY A 141 -4.38 7.98 7.22
CA GLY A 141 -3.34 6.97 7.47
C GLY A 141 -3.63 5.53 7.05
N PRO A 142 -2.73 4.60 7.40
CA PRO A 142 -2.73 3.21 6.93
C PRO A 142 -3.71 2.32 7.70
N LEU A 143 -4.90 2.84 8.02
CA LEU A 143 -5.97 2.11 8.71
C LEU A 143 -7.24 2.07 7.86
N THR A 144 -7.83 0.89 7.74
CA THR A 144 -9.10 0.65 7.05
C THR A 144 -10.14 0.15 8.04
N LEU A 145 -11.31 0.78 8.04
CA LEU A 145 -12.42 0.47 8.94
C LEU A 145 -13.49 -0.34 8.19
N ILE A 146 -13.98 -1.42 8.78
CA ILE A 146 -15.16 -2.14 8.27
C ILE A 146 -16.43 -1.43 8.74
N LEU A 147 -17.18 -0.86 7.81
CA LEU A 147 -18.37 -0.08 8.10
C LEU A 147 -19.63 -0.77 7.56
N PRO A 148 -20.79 -0.55 8.20
CA PRO A 148 -22.05 -1.08 7.69
C PRO A 148 -22.41 -0.40 6.37
N THR A 149 -22.88 -1.18 5.40
CA THR A 149 -23.46 -0.64 4.17
C THR A 149 -24.86 -0.09 4.49
N PRO A 150 -25.20 1.16 4.13
CA PRO A 150 -26.55 1.68 4.34
C PRO A 150 -27.58 0.90 3.51
N ARG A 151 -28.85 0.92 3.96
CA ARG A 151 -29.96 0.25 3.24
C ARG A 151 -30.09 0.72 1.80
N THR A 152 -29.90 2.03 1.57
CA THR A 152 -29.86 2.64 0.24
C THR A 152 -28.43 3.11 -0.04
N SER A 153 -27.57 2.18 -0.46
CA SER A 153 -26.19 2.50 -0.80
C SER A 153 -26.08 3.05 -2.20
N ILE A 154 -25.26 4.09 -2.37
CA ILE A 154 -24.84 4.59 -3.68
C ILE A 154 -23.59 3.87 -4.22
N LEU A 155 -22.97 3.02 -3.40
CA LEU A 155 -21.82 2.23 -3.83
C LEU A 155 -22.28 1.18 -4.84
N ALA A 156 -21.48 0.99 -5.89
CA ALA A 156 -21.67 -0.10 -6.83
C ALA A 156 -21.66 -1.45 -6.07
N PRO A 157 -22.57 -2.40 -6.38
CA PRO A 157 -22.65 -3.69 -5.69
C PRO A 157 -21.34 -4.49 -5.71
N GLU A 158 -20.54 -4.32 -6.76
CA GLU A 158 -19.24 -4.96 -6.93
C GLU A 158 -18.20 -4.53 -5.89
N VAL A 159 -18.37 -3.35 -5.27
CA VAL A 159 -17.48 -2.86 -4.20
C VAL A 159 -17.58 -3.76 -2.97
N THR A 160 -18.80 -4.14 -2.58
CA THR A 160 -19.04 -4.92 -1.36
C THR A 160 -19.05 -6.42 -1.62
N ALA A 161 -19.03 -6.86 -2.89
CA ALA A 161 -19.16 -8.27 -3.27
C ALA A 161 -20.40 -8.96 -2.64
N GLY A 162 -21.48 -8.19 -2.45
CA GLY A 162 -22.73 -8.65 -1.83
C GLY A 162 -22.69 -8.77 -0.30
N LEU A 163 -21.70 -8.19 0.37
CA LEU A 163 -21.65 -8.08 1.83
C LEU A 163 -22.52 -6.93 2.34
N SER A 164 -22.98 -7.05 3.58
CA SER A 164 -23.66 -5.99 4.34
C SER A 164 -22.71 -4.95 4.92
N THR A 165 -21.40 -5.07 4.64
CA THR A 165 -20.35 -4.17 5.11
C THR A 165 -19.42 -3.80 3.96
N PHE A 166 -18.69 -2.70 4.12
CA PHE A 166 -17.63 -2.28 3.20
C PHE A 166 -16.41 -1.76 3.97
N GLY A 167 -15.22 -1.81 3.36
CA GLY A 167 -14.02 -1.22 3.94
C GLY A 167 -13.87 0.23 3.50
N ALA A 168 -13.63 1.15 4.44
CA ALA A 168 -13.33 2.55 4.15
C ALA A 168 -11.93 2.95 4.65
N ARG A 169 -11.26 3.86 3.94
CA ARG A 169 -9.96 4.41 4.32
C ARG A 169 -9.83 5.88 3.91
N MET A 170 -9.23 6.69 4.76
CA MET A 170 -8.71 8.00 4.39
C MET A 170 -7.18 7.93 4.27
N PRO A 171 -6.62 7.87 3.05
CA PRO A 171 -5.17 7.74 2.86
C PRO A 171 -4.44 9.00 3.31
N ARG A 172 -3.18 8.88 3.74
CA ARG A 172 -2.36 10.03 4.19
C ARG A 172 -1.61 10.74 3.07
N SER A 173 -1.52 10.11 1.89
CA SER A 173 -0.89 10.71 0.71
C SER A 173 -1.64 11.97 0.25
N ILE A 174 -0.93 13.11 0.22
CA ILE A 174 -1.46 14.38 -0.31
C ILE A 174 -1.94 14.21 -1.74
N ILE A 175 -1.20 13.47 -2.58
CA ILE A 175 -1.58 13.21 -3.97
C ILE A 175 -2.91 12.45 -4.03
N ALA A 176 -3.05 11.38 -3.23
CA ALA A 176 -4.29 10.59 -3.19
C ALA A 176 -5.48 11.42 -2.69
N LEU A 177 -5.28 12.17 -1.61
CA LEU A 177 -6.30 13.04 -1.03
C LEU A 177 -6.73 14.14 -2.00
N SER A 178 -5.78 14.75 -2.71
CA SER A 178 -6.04 15.77 -3.75
C SER A 178 -6.82 15.19 -4.92
N LEU A 179 -6.42 14.00 -5.40
CA LEU A 179 -7.13 13.29 -6.47
C LEU A 179 -8.58 12.99 -6.06
N LEU A 180 -8.79 12.41 -4.88
CA LEU A 180 -10.12 12.11 -4.33
C LEU A 180 -11.00 13.37 -4.22
N ARG A 181 -10.41 14.49 -3.77
CA ARG A 181 -11.12 15.77 -3.67
C ARG A 181 -11.50 16.33 -5.04
N LEU A 182 -10.57 16.33 -6.00
CA LEU A 182 -10.81 16.80 -7.37
C LEU A 182 -11.87 15.95 -8.10
N CYS A 183 -11.93 14.64 -7.82
CA CYS A 183 -12.98 13.78 -8.34
C CYS A 183 -14.37 14.16 -7.78
N GLY A 184 -14.43 14.62 -6.53
CA GLY A 184 -15.69 14.79 -5.81
C GLY A 184 -16.44 13.47 -5.58
N ARG A 185 -15.75 12.32 -5.72
CA ARG A 185 -16.32 10.97 -5.64
C ARG A 185 -15.48 10.10 -4.71
N PRO A 186 -16.09 9.13 -3.99
CA PRO A 186 -15.33 8.07 -3.34
C PRO A 186 -14.71 7.16 -4.40
N LEU A 187 -13.47 6.71 -4.18
CA LEU A 187 -12.79 5.83 -5.13
C LEU A 187 -12.63 4.42 -4.55
N ALA A 188 -13.09 3.40 -5.27
CA ALA A 188 -12.77 2.02 -4.94
C ALA A 188 -11.36 1.74 -5.48
N ALA A 189 -10.42 1.34 -4.62
CA ALA A 189 -9.04 1.14 -5.03
C ALA A 189 -8.38 -0.03 -4.31
N PRO A 190 -8.27 -1.23 -4.94
CA PRO A 190 -7.31 -2.24 -4.50
C PRO A 190 -5.88 -1.85 -4.91
N SER A 191 -4.88 -2.62 -4.50
CA SER A 191 -3.49 -2.47 -4.96
C SER A 191 -3.40 -2.51 -6.49
N ALA A 192 -2.47 -1.78 -7.11
CA ALA A 192 -2.39 -1.60 -8.57
C ALA A 192 -1.55 -2.66 -9.33
N ASN A 193 -1.54 -3.91 -8.86
CA ASN A 193 -0.83 -5.03 -9.48
C ASN A 193 -1.77 -5.91 -10.32
N ALA A 194 -1.23 -6.74 -11.21
CA ALA A 194 -2.00 -7.88 -11.71
C ALA A 194 -2.30 -8.83 -10.54
N SER A 195 -3.44 -9.55 -10.59
CA SER A 195 -3.78 -10.53 -9.54
C SER A 195 -2.60 -11.49 -9.30
N THR A 196 -2.46 -11.96 -8.05
CA THR A 196 -1.37 -12.79 -7.51
C THR A 196 0.03 -12.16 -7.39
N ARG A 197 0.41 -11.16 -8.20
CA ARG A 197 1.72 -10.49 -8.12
C ARG A 197 1.91 -9.71 -6.80
N PRO A 198 3.16 -9.44 -6.36
CA PRO A 198 3.45 -8.55 -5.23
C PRO A 198 2.78 -7.18 -5.37
N SER A 199 2.42 -6.51 -4.27
CA SER A 199 1.81 -5.18 -4.36
C SER A 199 2.81 -4.16 -4.94
N PRO A 200 2.36 -3.16 -5.72
CA PRO A 200 3.25 -2.15 -6.29
C PRO A 200 3.51 -1.02 -5.29
N THR A 201 4.78 -0.74 -5.05
CA THR A 201 5.25 0.35 -4.18
C THR A 201 5.87 1.51 -4.97
N ALA A 202 5.86 1.46 -6.30
CA ALA A 202 6.42 2.46 -7.21
C ALA A 202 5.64 2.45 -8.54
N ALA A 203 5.70 3.54 -9.32
CA ALA A 203 4.94 3.69 -10.56
C ALA A 203 5.38 2.67 -11.62
N GLU A 204 6.66 2.34 -11.67
CA GLU A 204 7.26 1.35 -12.57
C GLU A 204 6.67 -0.05 -12.30
N HIS A 205 6.43 -0.39 -11.03
CA HIS A 205 5.79 -1.65 -10.66
C HIS A 205 4.37 -1.77 -11.20
N VAL A 206 3.64 -0.64 -11.26
CA VAL A 206 2.30 -0.58 -11.85
C VAL A 206 2.39 -0.72 -13.37
N TYR A 207 3.33 0.00 -13.99
CA TYR A 207 3.55 -0.06 -15.44
C TYR A 207 3.89 -1.49 -15.89
N ASP A 208 4.81 -2.17 -15.22
CA ASP A 208 5.19 -3.56 -15.51
C ASP A 208 3.99 -4.53 -15.51
N ASP A 209 3.00 -4.29 -14.65
CA ASP A 209 1.84 -5.17 -14.47
C ASP A 209 0.64 -4.81 -15.35
N LEU A 210 0.43 -3.51 -15.60
CA LEU A 210 -0.80 -2.94 -16.17
C LEU A 210 -0.58 -2.13 -17.45
N ASN A 211 0.63 -2.11 -18.01
CA ASN A 211 0.88 -1.48 -19.31
C ASN A 211 -0.04 -2.06 -20.40
N GLY A 212 -0.63 -1.18 -21.19
CA GLY A 212 -1.66 -1.48 -22.20
C GLY A 212 -3.04 -1.80 -21.62
N LYS A 213 -3.18 -1.97 -20.29
CA LYS A 213 -4.46 -2.25 -19.62
C LYS A 213 -5.11 -1.00 -19.05
N ILE A 214 -4.33 -0.01 -18.64
CA ILE A 214 -4.81 1.29 -18.14
C ILE A 214 -4.17 2.42 -18.93
N THR A 215 -4.73 3.62 -18.85
CA THR A 215 -4.22 4.76 -19.60
C THR A 215 -3.25 5.62 -18.80
N ARG A 216 -3.41 5.66 -17.47
CA ARG A 216 -2.75 6.65 -16.63
C ARG A 216 -2.26 6.07 -15.30
N ILE A 217 -1.01 6.40 -15.00
CA ILE A 217 -0.36 6.14 -13.71
C ILE A 217 0.14 7.49 -13.21
N ILE A 218 -0.40 7.95 -12.09
CA ILE A 218 0.17 9.09 -11.36
C ILE A 218 1.40 8.60 -10.61
N ASP A 219 2.54 9.22 -10.86
CA ASP A 219 3.80 8.93 -10.20
C ASP A 219 4.10 9.99 -9.15
N GLY A 220 4.07 9.57 -7.88
CA GLY A 220 4.45 10.40 -6.74
C GLY A 220 5.68 9.85 -6.02
N GLY A 221 6.48 9.01 -6.69
CA GLY A 221 7.60 8.31 -6.11
C GLY A 221 7.22 7.06 -5.30
N PRO A 222 8.21 6.45 -4.61
CA PRO A 222 8.01 5.22 -3.85
C PRO A 222 7.15 5.40 -2.58
N CYS A 223 6.40 4.36 -2.22
CA CYS A 223 5.57 4.34 -1.01
C CYS A 223 6.42 4.29 0.28
N GLU A 224 5.95 4.97 1.34
CA GLU A 224 6.65 5.09 2.63
C GLU A 224 6.58 3.81 3.49
N VAL A 225 5.43 3.14 3.54
CA VAL A 225 5.19 1.99 4.42
C VAL A 225 5.51 0.66 3.72
N GLY A 226 5.23 0.56 2.43
CA GLY A 226 5.49 -0.64 1.60
C GLY A 226 4.60 -1.86 1.86
N VAL A 227 3.83 -1.89 2.95
CA VAL A 227 2.78 -2.89 3.19
C VAL A 227 1.39 -2.25 3.19
N GLU A 228 0.33 -3.03 2.94
CA GLU A 228 -1.03 -2.50 2.89
C GLU A 228 -1.55 -2.01 4.26
N SER A 229 -2.67 -1.30 4.25
CA SER A 229 -3.35 -0.85 5.46
C SER A 229 -3.80 -2.00 6.37
N THR A 230 -3.74 -1.76 7.68
CA THR A 230 -4.39 -2.61 8.68
C THR A 230 -5.90 -2.52 8.49
N VAL A 231 -6.59 -3.65 8.44
CA VAL A 231 -8.05 -3.70 8.29
C VAL A 231 -8.65 -4.16 9.61
N VAL A 232 -9.53 -3.34 10.19
CA VAL A 232 -10.13 -3.59 11.48
C VAL A 232 -11.65 -3.64 11.41
N ASP A 233 -12.23 -4.53 12.20
CA ASP A 233 -13.66 -4.73 12.37
C ASP A 233 -14.05 -4.46 13.82
N GLY A 234 -14.61 -3.28 14.06
CA GLY A 234 -15.23 -2.88 15.31
C GLY A 234 -16.73 -3.17 15.36
N LEU A 235 -17.31 -3.80 14.32
CA LEU A 235 -18.71 -4.24 14.35
C LEU A 235 -18.86 -5.61 15.05
N SER A 236 -17.76 -6.36 15.17
CA SER A 236 -17.68 -7.57 15.98
C SER A 236 -17.42 -7.26 17.46
N SER A 237 -17.81 -8.19 18.33
CA SER A 237 -17.47 -8.17 19.75
C SER A 237 -16.83 -9.51 20.14
N PRO A 238 -15.54 -9.55 20.52
CA PRO A 238 -14.60 -8.41 20.56
C PRO A 238 -14.26 -7.85 19.17
N PRO A 239 -13.76 -6.60 19.07
CA PRO A 239 -13.22 -6.07 17.81
C PRO A 239 -12.09 -6.94 17.27
N ALA A 240 -11.94 -7.00 15.95
CA ALA A 240 -10.98 -7.90 15.30
C ALA A 240 -10.09 -7.20 14.26
N ILE A 241 -8.84 -7.64 14.15
CA ILE A 241 -7.93 -7.31 13.05
C ILE A 241 -8.12 -8.36 11.97
N LEU A 242 -8.68 -7.97 10.83
CA LEU A 242 -8.90 -8.85 9.67
C LEU A 242 -7.66 -8.94 8.79
N ARG A 243 -6.84 -7.90 8.76
CA ARG A 243 -5.57 -7.87 8.02
C ARG A 243 -4.52 -7.04 8.77
N PRO A 244 -3.33 -7.58 9.06
CA PRO A 244 -2.22 -6.80 9.60
C PRO A 244 -1.63 -5.89 8.52
N GLY A 245 -1.11 -4.74 8.93
CA GLY A 245 -0.60 -3.68 8.06
C GLY A 245 0.11 -2.59 8.85
N GLY A 246 0.10 -1.35 8.36
CA GLY A 246 0.87 -0.24 8.94
C GLY A 246 0.42 0.29 10.32
N VAL A 247 -0.66 -0.21 10.90
CA VAL A 247 -1.08 0.09 12.30
C VAL A 247 -1.03 -1.20 13.12
N THR A 248 -0.36 -1.15 14.27
CA THR A 248 -0.10 -2.33 15.11
C THR A 248 -1.25 -2.66 16.07
N VAL A 249 -1.34 -3.91 16.51
CA VAL A 249 -2.26 -4.37 17.56
C VAL A 249 -1.99 -3.65 18.88
N GLU A 250 -0.75 -3.36 19.25
CA GLU A 250 -0.43 -2.58 20.46
C GLU A 250 -0.97 -1.15 20.35
N GLN A 251 -0.78 -0.51 19.20
CA GLN A 251 -1.31 0.82 18.92
C GLN A 251 -2.84 0.82 18.98
N LEU A 252 -3.49 -0.22 18.46
CA LEU A 252 -4.94 -0.39 18.54
C LEU A 252 -5.40 -0.61 19.99
N ARG A 253 -4.73 -1.47 20.76
CA ARG A 253 -5.07 -1.78 22.17
C ARG A 253 -4.97 -0.57 23.11
N GLN A 254 -4.19 0.43 22.74
CA GLN A 254 -4.12 1.70 23.45
C GLN A 254 -5.33 2.62 23.20
N CYS A 255 -6.24 2.26 22.30
CA CYS A 255 -7.41 3.05 21.97
C CYS A 255 -8.64 2.55 22.74
N ARG A 256 -9.46 3.49 23.22
CA ARG A 256 -10.68 3.19 23.99
C ARG A 256 -11.60 2.23 23.22
N GLY A 257 -12.00 1.13 23.85
CA GLY A 257 -12.86 0.10 23.26
C GLY A 257 -12.13 -0.96 22.42
N TRP A 258 -10.82 -0.81 22.20
CA TRP A 258 -9.99 -1.73 21.41
C TRP A 258 -8.98 -2.51 22.27
N GLU A 259 -9.06 -2.40 23.60
CA GLU A 259 -8.13 -3.01 24.56
C GLU A 259 -8.04 -4.53 24.41
N ASN A 260 -9.17 -5.15 24.04
CA ASN A 260 -9.32 -6.60 23.86
C ASN A 260 -9.36 -7.02 22.38
N VAL A 261 -8.86 -6.20 21.46
CA VAL A 261 -8.87 -6.53 20.03
C VAL A 261 -8.16 -7.87 19.76
N VAL A 262 -8.82 -8.72 18.96
CA VAL A 262 -8.33 -10.05 18.59
C VAL A 262 -7.77 -10.07 17.18
N VAL A 263 -6.84 -11.00 16.93
CA VAL A 263 -6.22 -11.17 15.63
C VAL A 263 -6.99 -12.22 14.82
N GLY A 264 -7.95 -11.77 14.02
CA GLY A 264 -8.92 -12.61 13.33
C GLY A 264 -8.40 -13.40 12.12
N TYR A 265 -7.11 -13.31 11.78
CA TYR A 265 -6.49 -14.13 10.73
C TYR A 265 -5.84 -15.42 11.26
N LYS A 266 -5.74 -15.60 12.59
CA LYS A 266 -5.09 -16.77 13.22
C LYS A 266 -6.05 -17.95 13.46
N ASP A 267 -7.35 -17.77 13.25
CA ASP A 267 -8.30 -18.88 13.30
C ASP A 267 -8.18 -19.73 12.03
N LYS A 268 -7.31 -20.74 12.13
CA LYS A 268 -7.26 -21.90 11.25
C LYS A 268 -8.61 -22.65 11.31
N GLN A 269 -9.61 -22.15 10.58
CA GLN A 269 -10.82 -22.89 10.17
C GLN A 269 -11.65 -22.00 9.22
N ALA A 270 -11.15 -21.79 8.00
CA ALA A 270 -11.96 -21.27 6.90
C ALA A 270 -11.46 -21.83 5.56
N GLU A 271 -11.17 -23.13 5.52
CA GLU A 271 -11.21 -23.92 4.28
C GLU A 271 -12.65 -24.17 3.82
N ASP A 272 -13.65 -23.83 4.64
CA ASP A 272 -15.07 -23.97 4.30
C ASP A 272 -15.75 -22.62 4.01
N SER A 273 -16.10 -22.44 2.73
CA SER A 273 -17.26 -21.72 2.16
C SER A 273 -17.65 -20.30 2.60
N SER A 274 -16.96 -19.61 3.51
CA SER A 274 -17.33 -18.23 3.91
C SER A 274 -16.73 -17.15 2.97
N LYS A 275 -17.58 -16.19 2.55
CA LYS A 275 -17.15 -15.06 1.70
C LYS A 275 -16.11 -14.20 2.44
N PRO A 276 -15.03 -13.74 1.78
CA PRO A 276 -13.99 -12.94 2.44
C PRO A 276 -14.56 -11.60 2.89
N ARG A 277 -14.45 -11.28 4.19
CA ARG A 277 -14.94 -10.02 4.77
C ARG A 277 -14.07 -8.81 4.43
N ALA A 278 -12.80 -9.05 4.08
CA ALA A 278 -11.82 -8.04 3.72
C ALA A 278 -10.86 -8.54 2.62
N PRO A 279 -10.22 -7.64 1.85
CA PRO A 279 -9.20 -8.03 0.89
C PRO A 279 -8.01 -8.73 1.57
N GLY A 280 -7.46 -9.75 0.91
CA GLY A 280 -6.23 -10.41 1.36
C GLY A 280 -6.41 -11.65 2.26
N MET A 281 -7.66 -12.12 2.46
CA MET A 281 -7.98 -13.25 3.35
C MET A 281 -8.00 -14.63 2.67
N LYS A 282 -8.51 -14.75 1.43
CA LYS A 282 -8.85 -16.06 0.82
C LYS A 282 -7.82 -16.58 -0.21
N TYR A 283 -7.23 -15.70 -1.02
CA TYR A 283 -6.38 -16.09 -2.15
C TYR A 283 -4.89 -16.00 -1.81
N ARG A 284 -4.07 -16.81 -2.49
CA ARG A 284 -2.62 -16.64 -2.51
C ARG A 284 -2.32 -15.28 -3.13
N HIS A 285 -1.92 -14.34 -2.27
CA HIS A 285 -1.53 -13.00 -2.66
C HIS A 285 -0.01 -12.89 -2.47
N TYR A 286 0.65 -12.09 -3.31
CA TYR A 286 2.05 -11.68 -3.14
C TYR A 286 3.11 -12.69 -3.54
N SER A 287 2.76 -13.72 -4.33
CA SER A 287 3.74 -14.70 -4.81
C SER A 287 4.45 -14.15 -6.06
N PRO A 288 5.78 -14.00 -6.04
CA PRO A 288 6.57 -13.79 -7.25
C PRO A 288 6.47 -15.03 -8.17
N LYS A 289 6.99 -14.93 -9.40
CA LYS A 289 7.09 -16.07 -10.31
C LYS A 289 8.11 -17.09 -9.82
N ALA A 290 9.18 -16.62 -9.19
CA ALA A 290 10.21 -17.46 -8.60
C ALA A 290 9.70 -18.15 -7.31
N SER A 291 10.18 -19.37 -7.04
CA SER A 291 9.89 -20.06 -5.80
C SER A 291 10.50 -19.34 -4.60
N VAL A 292 9.71 -19.06 -3.56
CA VAL A 292 10.19 -18.36 -2.35
C VAL A 292 10.39 -19.35 -1.21
N LEU A 293 11.60 -19.39 -0.67
CA LEU A 293 11.98 -20.11 0.55
C LEU A 293 12.19 -19.11 1.68
N LEU A 294 11.30 -19.17 2.68
CA LEU A 294 11.40 -18.35 3.88
C LEU A 294 12.12 -19.13 4.98
N PHE A 295 13.18 -18.54 5.51
CA PHE A 295 13.87 -19.02 6.71
C PHE A 295 13.35 -18.20 7.89
N GLU A 296 12.61 -18.84 8.79
CA GLU A 296 12.03 -18.15 9.95
C GLU A 296 13.14 -17.58 10.87
N ALA A 297 12.79 -16.62 11.70
CA ALA A 297 13.75 -15.98 12.59
C ALA A 297 14.49 -17.00 13.46
N GLY A 298 15.82 -17.01 13.36
CA GLY A 298 16.69 -17.95 14.08
C GLY A 298 16.97 -19.27 13.34
N ALA A 299 16.39 -19.49 12.16
CA ALA A 299 16.81 -20.60 11.29
C ALA A 299 18.24 -20.39 10.77
N GLU A 300 18.95 -21.49 10.55
CA GLU A 300 20.29 -21.44 9.95
C GLU A 300 20.20 -20.99 8.49
N GLN A 301 21.21 -20.25 8.03
CA GLN A 301 21.27 -19.81 6.63
C GLN A 301 21.35 -21.01 5.66
N PRO A 302 20.93 -20.85 4.39
CA PRO A 302 20.97 -21.93 3.40
C PRO A 302 22.38 -22.50 3.28
N THR A 303 22.49 -23.82 3.16
CA THR A 303 23.78 -24.46 2.95
C THR A 303 24.26 -24.25 1.51
N PRO A 304 25.59 -24.23 1.26
CA PRO A 304 26.13 -24.13 -0.10
C PRO A 304 25.63 -25.23 -1.04
N GLU A 305 25.25 -26.41 -0.52
CA GLU A 305 24.73 -27.51 -1.32
C GLU A 305 23.31 -27.26 -1.82
N GLU A 306 22.45 -26.63 -1.00
CA GLU A 306 21.09 -26.26 -1.39
C GLU A 306 21.09 -25.21 -2.52
N LEU A 307 22.08 -24.32 -2.51
CA LEU A 307 22.28 -23.29 -3.54
C LEU A 307 22.72 -23.90 -4.88
N LYS A 308 23.41 -25.04 -4.88
CA LYS A 308 23.89 -25.70 -6.12
C LYS A 308 22.77 -26.31 -6.96
N SER A 309 21.56 -26.40 -6.44
CA SER A 309 20.41 -26.97 -7.15
C SER A 309 19.89 -26.08 -8.30
N LYS A 310 20.31 -24.81 -8.37
CA LYS A 310 19.81 -23.81 -9.32
C LYS A 310 20.93 -22.94 -9.88
N SER A 311 20.73 -22.37 -11.06
CA SER A 311 21.74 -21.53 -11.74
C SER A 311 21.53 -20.04 -11.50
N ARG A 312 20.29 -19.60 -11.21
CA ARG A 312 19.92 -18.20 -10.96
C ARG A 312 19.18 -18.06 -9.63
N ILE A 313 19.81 -17.41 -8.67
CA ILE A 313 19.35 -17.36 -7.29
C ILE A 313 19.15 -15.92 -6.84
N GLY A 314 18.02 -15.64 -6.18
CA GLY A 314 17.78 -14.40 -5.46
C GLY A 314 18.00 -14.59 -3.96
N ILE A 315 18.61 -13.61 -3.30
CA ILE A 315 18.83 -13.60 -1.85
C ILE A 315 18.31 -12.27 -1.31
N VAL A 316 17.38 -12.33 -0.36
CA VAL A 316 16.88 -11.17 0.37
C VAL A 316 17.36 -11.27 1.80
N ARG A 317 18.29 -10.39 2.18
CA ARG A 317 18.92 -10.35 3.50
C ARG A 317 18.36 -9.21 4.34
N THR A 318 18.38 -9.42 5.65
CA THR A 318 17.96 -8.41 6.63
C THR A 318 19.10 -8.15 7.62
N LYS A 319 19.22 -8.95 8.68
CA LYS A 319 20.09 -8.64 9.82
C LYS A 319 21.30 -9.56 9.97
N ASN A 320 21.14 -10.87 9.83
CA ASN A 320 22.15 -11.85 10.22
C ASN A 320 22.87 -12.46 9.03
N TRP A 321 22.24 -12.51 7.86
CA TRP A 321 22.85 -13.12 6.68
C TRP A 321 23.94 -12.24 6.09
N LYS A 322 25.10 -12.87 5.82
CA LYS A 322 26.23 -12.22 5.16
C LYS A 322 25.97 -12.09 3.65
N LEU A 323 26.65 -11.14 3.01
CA LEU A 323 26.62 -10.95 1.56
C LEU A 323 26.84 -12.28 0.83
N ALA A 324 25.97 -12.59 -0.13
CA ALA A 324 26.01 -13.85 -0.88
C ALA A 324 26.09 -15.09 0.02
N LEU A 325 25.55 -15.02 1.24
CA LEU A 325 25.59 -16.06 2.27
C LEU A 325 27.00 -16.46 2.72
N GLY A 326 28.00 -15.60 2.48
CA GLY A 326 29.40 -15.85 2.77
C GLY A 326 30.12 -16.73 1.74
N LEU A 327 29.54 -16.91 0.55
CA LEU A 327 30.17 -17.62 -0.57
C LEU A 327 31.26 -16.78 -1.25
N ASP A 328 32.23 -17.47 -1.89
CA ASP A 328 33.25 -16.81 -2.72
C ASP A 328 32.62 -16.31 -4.03
N ALA A 329 32.18 -15.06 -3.99
CA ALA A 329 31.36 -14.41 -4.99
C ALA A 329 32.09 -13.21 -5.60
N ARG A 330 32.19 -13.17 -6.93
CA ARG A 330 32.72 -12.01 -7.68
C ARG A 330 31.58 -11.13 -8.15
N LYS A 331 31.60 -9.85 -7.78
CA LYS A 331 30.59 -8.87 -8.23
C LYS A 331 30.72 -8.67 -9.74
N VAL A 332 29.61 -8.79 -10.45
CA VAL A 332 29.53 -8.48 -11.88
C VAL A 332 29.28 -6.99 -12.02
N GLN A 333 30.26 -6.25 -12.51
CA GLN A 333 30.05 -4.87 -12.92
C GLN A 333 29.24 -4.88 -14.21
N LEU A 334 27.95 -4.51 -14.12
CA LEU A 334 27.18 -4.15 -15.31
C LEU A 334 27.74 -2.83 -15.84
N ALA A 335 28.30 -2.85 -17.05
CA ALA A 335 28.60 -1.62 -17.77
C ALA A 335 27.28 -0.90 -18.04
N ASN A 336 27.07 0.27 -17.44
CA ASN A 336 25.92 1.14 -17.72
C ASN A 336 25.84 1.40 -19.23
N PRO A 337 24.75 1.04 -19.93
CA PRO A 337 24.56 1.46 -21.32
C PRO A 337 24.21 2.95 -21.43
N ASN A 338 23.81 3.59 -20.33
CA ASN A 338 23.43 5.00 -20.30
C ASN A 338 24.27 5.72 -19.24
N GLY A 339 25.25 6.49 -19.69
CA GLY A 339 26.18 7.24 -18.84
C GLY A 339 25.52 8.39 -18.09
N TRP A 340 24.86 8.10 -16.97
CA TRP A 340 24.65 9.07 -15.89
C TRP A 340 25.60 8.71 -14.75
N GLY A 341 26.59 9.58 -14.53
CA GLY A 341 27.62 9.39 -13.51
C GLY A 341 27.01 9.42 -12.11
N CYS A 342 27.38 8.45 -11.29
CA CYS A 342 27.21 8.53 -9.85
C CYS A 342 28.04 9.71 -9.32
N SER A 343 27.39 10.82 -8.98
CA SER A 343 27.97 11.80 -8.07
C SER A 343 27.89 11.24 -6.66
N GLU A 344 29.01 11.31 -5.93
CA GLU A 344 29.10 11.03 -4.49
C GLU A 344 28.03 11.83 -3.71
N PRO A 345 27.56 11.32 -2.56
CA PRO A 345 26.53 12.00 -1.78
C PRO A 345 27.06 13.33 -1.26
N GLU A 346 26.57 14.44 -1.83
CA GLU A 346 26.68 15.76 -1.19
C GLU A 346 25.85 15.75 0.10
N ALA A 347 26.46 16.27 1.16
CA ALA A 347 25.95 16.29 2.52
C ALA A 347 24.51 16.79 2.61
N GLU A 348 23.73 16.13 3.47
CA GLU A 348 22.36 16.48 3.85
C GLU A 348 22.22 18.00 4.09
N ALA A 349 21.53 18.68 3.18
CA ALA A 349 21.07 20.03 3.42
C ALA A 349 19.87 19.98 4.37
N GLU A 350 20.10 20.24 5.66
CA GLU A 350 19.05 20.44 6.65
C GLU A 350 18.13 21.59 6.20
N ALA A 351 16.90 21.24 5.79
CA ALA A 351 15.84 22.22 5.57
C ALA A 351 15.38 22.78 6.92
N PRO A 352 15.19 24.10 7.07
CA PRO A 352 14.76 24.68 8.34
C PRO A 352 13.27 24.39 8.54
N VAL A 353 12.94 23.35 9.31
CA VAL A 353 11.59 23.10 9.78
C VAL A 353 11.35 23.96 11.01
N ASN A 354 10.56 25.02 10.84
CA ASN A 354 10.09 25.85 11.94
C ASN A 354 9.11 25.00 12.77
N THR A 355 9.60 24.44 13.88
CA THR A 355 8.83 23.57 14.77
C THR A 355 7.93 24.39 15.68
N ASP A 356 6.75 24.73 15.18
CA ASP A 356 5.61 25.07 16.04
C ASP A 356 4.43 24.19 15.63
N VAL A 357 4.49 22.90 16.01
CA VAL A 357 3.52 21.86 15.59
C VAL A 357 2.61 21.51 16.76
N SER A 358 1.38 22.01 16.73
CA SER A 358 0.40 21.84 17.81
C SER A 358 -0.60 20.66 17.61
N SER A 359 -0.30 19.66 16.76
CA SER A 359 -1.04 18.38 16.78
C SER A 359 -0.35 17.19 16.06
N PRO A 360 -0.51 15.94 16.54
CA PRO A 360 0.03 14.72 15.89
C PRO A 360 -0.44 14.49 14.43
N ARG A 361 -1.59 15.04 14.03
CA ARG A 361 -2.17 14.84 12.69
C ARG A 361 -1.53 15.70 11.61
N GLN A 362 -1.11 16.93 11.93
CA GLN A 362 -0.33 17.75 11.01
C GLN A 362 1.06 17.13 10.78
N SER A 363 1.65 16.55 11.85
CA SER A 363 2.88 15.75 11.73
C SER A 363 2.69 14.56 10.78
N ASN A 364 1.53 13.87 10.83
CA ASN A 364 1.24 12.76 9.92
C ASN A 364 1.21 13.18 8.44
N LEU A 365 0.59 14.30 8.07
CA LEU A 365 0.55 14.74 6.67
C LEU A 365 1.90 15.27 6.17
N LEU A 366 2.67 15.95 7.03
CA LEU A 366 4.02 16.43 6.69
C LEU A 366 5.01 15.29 6.39
N ARG A 367 4.81 14.10 6.96
CA ARG A 367 5.63 12.91 6.64
C ARG A 367 5.48 12.43 5.19
N SER A 368 4.40 12.77 4.50
CA SER A 368 4.15 12.34 3.11
C SER A 368 5.07 12.97 2.06
N VAL A 369 5.97 13.88 2.46
CA VAL A 369 6.86 14.64 1.57
C VAL A 369 8.27 14.01 1.46
N ILE A 370 8.58 12.98 2.25
CA ILE A 370 9.91 12.35 2.27
C ILE A 370 10.01 11.29 1.17
N GLN A 371 10.91 11.50 0.20
CA GLN A 371 11.21 10.54 -0.87
C GLN A 371 12.20 9.47 -0.38
N HIS A 372 11.91 8.21 -0.71
CA HIS A 372 12.74 7.05 -0.34
C HIS A 372 13.28 6.37 -1.60
N GLN A 373 14.44 5.72 -1.51
CA GLN A 373 15.04 4.96 -2.63
C GLN A 373 14.46 3.54 -2.73
N ILE A 374 14.34 3.03 -3.96
CA ILE A 374 13.94 1.65 -4.25
C ILE A 374 15.18 0.74 -4.11
N PRO A 375 15.11 -0.38 -3.38
CA PRO A 375 16.23 -1.32 -3.29
C PRO A 375 16.47 -2.01 -4.63
N GLU A 376 17.73 -2.08 -5.05
CA GLU A 376 18.19 -2.81 -6.25
C GLU A 376 19.09 -3.99 -5.87
N SER A 377 19.04 -5.07 -6.66
CA SER A 377 19.94 -6.21 -6.47
C SER A 377 21.33 -5.99 -7.00
N ASP A 378 22.32 -6.37 -6.20
CA ASP A 378 23.69 -6.54 -6.64
C ASP A 378 23.88 -7.93 -7.26
N HIS A 379 24.50 -7.97 -8.44
CA HIS A 379 24.73 -9.23 -9.17
C HIS A 379 26.14 -9.78 -8.90
N TYR A 380 26.19 -11.05 -8.52
CA TYR A 380 27.40 -11.81 -8.23
C TYR A 380 27.45 -13.12 -9.01
N ILE A 381 28.65 -13.62 -9.25
CA ILE A 381 28.91 -14.97 -9.76
C ILE A 381 29.73 -15.72 -8.71
N VAL A 382 29.20 -16.83 -8.22
CA VAL A 382 29.87 -17.70 -7.23
C VAL A 382 30.81 -18.66 -7.96
N SER A 383 32.06 -18.74 -7.52
CA SER A 383 33.05 -19.69 -8.04
C SER A 383 33.19 -20.91 -7.11
N PRO A 384 33.47 -22.13 -7.63
CA PRO A 384 33.74 -22.49 -9.02
C PRO A 384 32.51 -22.83 -9.88
N GLU A 385 31.30 -22.90 -9.31
CA GLU A 385 30.12 -23.42 -10.00
C GLU A 385 29.51 -22.48 -11.05
N GLY A 386 29.86 -21.18 -11.05
CA GLY A 386 29.34 -20.20 -12.00
C GLY A 386 27.88 -19.80 -11.75
N ILE A 387 27.40 -19.94 -10.51
CA ILE A 387 26.02 -19.64 -10.12
C ILE A 387 25.82 -18.11 -10.08
N HIS A 388 24.75 -17.64 -10.72
CA HIS A 388 24.38 -16.23 -10.69
C HIS A 388 23.53 -15.92 -9.46
N VAL A 389 24.01 -15.02 -8.61
CA VAL A 389 23.35 -14.61 -7.37
C VAL A 389 22.99 -13.13 -7.45
N TRP A 390 21.72 -12.82 -7.23
CA TRP A 390 21.21 -11.47 -7.05
C TRP A 390 20.91 -11.26 -5.56
N ASP A 391 21.72 -10.42 -4.92
CA ASP A 391 21.67 -10.18 -3.47
C ASP A 391 21.06 -8.79 -3.20
N ILE A 392 20.04 -8.74 -2.34
CA ILE A 392 19.40 -7.50 -1.89
C ILE A 392 19.49 -7.44 -0.36
N ASN A 393 19.99 -6.32 0.16
CA ASN A 393 19.96 -6.02 1.58
C ASN A 393 18.83 -5.04 1.89
N LEU A 394 17.85 -5.46 2.68
CA LEU A 394 16.75 -4.61 3.13
C LEU A 394 17.04 -3.86 4.44
N GLY A 395 18.19 -4.14 5.07
CA GLY A 395 18.58 -3.56 6.35
C GLY A 395 18.00 -4.31 7.54
N ALA A 396 18.34 -3.82 8.74
CA ALA A 396 17.97 -4.43 10.01
C ALA A 396 16.72 -3.81 10.67
N ASN A 397 16.26 -2.66 10.17
CA ASN A 397 15.07 -1.97 10.67
C ASN A 397 13.82 -2.51 9.98
N THR A 398 12.83 -2.92 10.76
CA THR A 398 11.56 -3.47 10.28
C THR A 398 10.82 -2.56 9.31
N GLU A 399 10.89 -1.23 9.50
CA GLU A 399 10.26 -0.26 8.59
C GLU A 399 10.90 -0.28 7.20
N ASP A 400 12.24 -0.37 7.14
CA ASP A 400 12.97 -0.44 5.87
C ASP A 400 12.71 -1.76 5.15
N ILE A 401 12.61 -2.86 5.91
CA ILE A 401 12.23 -4.17 5.39
C ILE A 401 10.82 -4.13 4.81
N ALA A 402 9.85 -3.56 5.54
CA ALA A 402 8.48 -3.43 5.06
C ALA A 402 8.40 -2.59 3.77
N ARG A 403 9.17 -1.50 3.71
CA ARG A 403 9.26 -0.61 2.53
C ARG A 403 9.84 -1.31 1.32
N GLY A 404 10.93 -2.05 1.51
CA GLY A 404 11.72 -2.64 0.43
C GLY A 404 11.25 -4.04 -0.01
N LEU A 405 10.47 -4.75 0.81
CA LEU A 405 10.14 -6.16 0.57
C LEU A 405 9.52 -6.41 -0.82
N PHE A 406 8.44 -5.71 -1.18
CA PHE A 406 7.79 -5.96 -2.46
C PHE A 406 8.63 -5.51 -3.65
N SER A 407 9.39 -4.43 -3.50
CA SER A 407 10.34 -3.97 -4.52
C SER A 407 11.42 -5.04 -4.76
N ALA A 408 11.97 -5.61 -3.70
CA ALA A 408 12.98 -6.66 -3.78
C ALA A 408 12.45 -7.92 -4.49
N LEU A 409 11.26 -8.39 -4.10
CA LEU A 409 10.63 -9.55 -4.77
C LEU A 409 10.37 -9.28 -6.26
N ARG A 410 9.99 -8.04 -6.61
CA ARG A 410 9.74 -7.64 -8.00
C ARG A 410 11.02 -7.53 -8.82
N ASP A 411 12.08 -6.96 -8.25
CA ASP A 411 13.37 -6.86 -8.93
C ASP A 411 13.92 -8.27 -9.24
N LEU A 412 13.90 -9.18 -8.26
CA LEU A 412 14.34 -10.57 -8.45
C LEU A 412 13.53 -11.30 -9.53
N ASP A 413 12.21 -11.08 -9.56
CA ASP A 413 11.33 -11.59 -10.63
C ASP A 413 11.73 -11.05 -12.01
N LYS A 414 12.08 -9.77 -12.10
CA LYS A 414 12.53 -9.11 -13.33
C LYS A 414 13.90 -9.63 -13.78
N LYS A 415 14.78 -9.97 -12.83
CA LYS A 415 16.05 -10.65 -13.12
C LYS A 415 15.85 -12.13 -13.47
N GLY A 416 14.64 -12.68 -13.40
CA GLY A 416 14.36 -14.06 -13.80
C GLY A 416 15.12 -15.09 -12.96
N VAL A 417 15.20 -14.87 -11.64
CA VAL A 417 15.73 -15.88 -10.72
C VAL A 417 14.77 -17.06 -10.63
N GLU A 418 15.31 -18.26 -10.40
CA GLU A 418 14.50 -19.48 -10.27
C GLU A 418 13.95 -19.65 -8.86
N ILE A 419 14.73 -19.21 -7.87
CA ILE A 419 14.45 -19.37 -6.44
C ILE A 419 14.89 -18.11 -5.69
N ILE A 420 14.14 -17.74 -4.65
CA ILE A 420 14.42 -16.61 -3.77
C ILE A 420 14.53 -17.13 -2.34
N TYR A 421 15.70 -16.97 -1.74
CA TYR A 421 15.93 -17.23 -0.32
C TYR A 421 15.71 -15.94 0.46
N VAL A 422 14.84 -15.98 1.47
CA VAL A 422 14.50 -14.81 2.27
C VAL A 422 14.83 -15.05 3.74
N GLU A 423 15.62 -14.14 4.31
CA GLU A 423 15.86 -14.07 5.74
C GLU A 423 14.63 -13.50 6.47
N GLY A 424 13.96 -14.32 7.27
CA GLY A 424 12.85 -13.90 8.12
C GLY A 424 13.30 -13.07 9.31
N ILE A 425 12.38 -12.26 9.83
CA ILE A 425 12.58 -11.42 11.00
C ILE A 425 11.72 -11.89 12.17
N ASP A 426 12.18 -11.59 13.37
CA ASP A 426 11.44 -11.97 14.58
C ASP A 426 10.15 -11.14 14.71
N ASP A 427 9.02 -11.84 14.65
CA ASP A 427 7.68 -11.26 14.84
C ASP A 427 7.08 -11.57 16.22
N LYS A 428 7.88 -12.11 17.16
CA LYS A 428 7.45 -12.46 18.52
C LYS A 428 7.88 -11.44 19.58
N SER A 429 8.84 -10.58 19.27
CA SER A 429 9.36 -9.54 20.18
C SER A 429 8.44 -8.32 20.36
N GLY A 430 7.25 -8.33 19.76
CA GLY A 430 6.26 -7.24 19.89
C GLY A 430 6.39 -6.14 18.83
N ASP A 431 7.22 -6.35 17.80
CA ASP A 431 7.22 -5.50 16.60
C ASP A 431 6.21 -6.02 15.58
N ASP A 432 5.07 -5.36 15.54
CA ASP A 432 3.92 -5.76 14.74
C ASP A 432 4.02 -5.39 13.25
N ILE A 433 4.92 -4.47 12.89
CA ILE A 433 5.30 -4.28 11.49
C ILE A 433 6.03 -5.54 11.01
N ALA A 434 6.83 -6.16 11.88
CA ALA A 434 7.47 -7.43 11.59
C ALA A 434 6.42 -8.54 11.41
N ALA A 435 5.36 -8.54 12.21
CA ALA A 435 4.23 -9.45 12.01
C ALA A 435 3.52 -9.22 10.66
N ALA A 436 3.37 -7.97 10.21
CA ALA A 436 2.80 -7.66 8.90
C ALA A 436 3.70 -8.15 7.76
N VAL A 437 5.01 -7.88 7.83
CA VAL A 437 6.04 -8.36 6.90
C VAL A 437 6.04 -9.89 6.84
N MET A 438 6.14 -10.56 7.99
CA MET A 438 6.14 -12.01 8.09
C MET A 438 4.82 -12.63 7.62
N ASN A 439 3.67 -11.96 7.81
CA ASN A 439 2.41 -12.41 7.22
C ASN A 439 2.47 -12.42 5.69
N ARG A 440 3.09 -11.41 5.06
CA ARG A 440 3.26 -11.35 3.59
C ARG A 440 4.27 -12.39 3.11
N LEU A 441 5.41 -12.52 3.77
CA LEU A 441 6.42 -13.53 3.46
C LEU A 441 5.87 -14.95 3.56
N ARG A 442 5.16 -15.29 4.64
CA ARG A 442 4.54 -16.62 4.80
C ARG A 442 3.49 -16.92 3.73
N LYS A 443 2.79 -15.89 3.21
CA LYS A 443 1.83 -16.04 2.11
C LYS A 443 2.51 -16.18 0.74
N ALA A 444 3.63 -15.49 0.55
CA ALA A 444 4.43 -15.56 -0.67
C ALA A 444 5.24 -16.87 -0.76
N ALA A 445 5.72 -17.37 0.38
CA ALA A 445 6.57 -18.56 0.50
C ALA A 445 5.88 -19.85 0.04
N GLU A 446 6.63 -20.64 -0.72
CA GLU A 446 6.26 -22.00 -1.09
C GLU A 446 6.72 -23.00 -0.03
N ILE A 447 7.93 -22.78 0.51
CA ILE A 447 8.56 -23.61 1.54
C ILE A 447 8.97 -22.69 2.70
N ARG A 448 8.78 -23.20 3.92
CA ARG A 448 9.12 -22.51 5.17
C ARG A 448 10.07 -23.41 5.96
N ILE A 449 11.18 -22.84 6.41
CA ILE A 449 12.26 -23.52 7.12
C ILE A 449 12.38 -22.92 8.52
#